data_AF-A0A5B8B939-F1
#
_entry.id   AF-A0A5B8B939-F1
#
_cell.length_a   1.000
_cell.length_b   1.000
_cell.length_c   1.000
_cell.angle_alpha   90.00
_cell.angle_beta   90.00
_cell.angle_gamma   90.00
#
_symmetry.space_group_name_H-M   'P 1'
#
loop_
_entity.id
_entity.type
_entity.pdbx_description
1 polymer ?
#
loop_
_entity_poly.entity_id
_entity_poly.type
_entity_poly.pdbx_seq_one_letter_code
_entity_poly.pdbx_strand_id
1 'polypeptide(L)'
;MDGNRIEQSIGLADDDGAGFGALTYRAAVTAALDWSRQQHAAIEARDGEKSSAPTVRSAINAYVKTRQRVSGRNGANASGRLARHVLSDKEFADTPLTKLRSSHLDAWRSRLPILDGQRVEADSTDRDADSEDAAFITPATVNRLMNDLRAALNAAVEKHRRELPAALPLEIKVGSRAIPASSNARKQILTDQQIAKLIKAAYEIDEDFGQLVLISAATGARHAQIRALTVGDVQPDRLRVMMPGARKGRSAKAKPPVAVPLGADVLDRLSVCLDGRDAAEPLLTRWAYRNVGPLKWEKDHRRAWGPAYEVDKPWAATVECAGVPSDTIMYAFRHSSIVRGLRHGLPVRLVAALHDTSSEMIERFYSAHVVDATEEISRRSVLSLT
;
A
#
# COMPACT_ATOMS: atom_id res chain seq x y z
N MET A 1 -1.77 43.34 9.33
CA MET A 1 -2.76 44.32 8.85
C MET A 1 -2.04 45.13 7.80
N ASP A 2 -2.12 44.71 6.54
CA ASP A 2 -1.32 45.31 5.46
C ASP A 2 -2.01 46.58 4.93
N GLY A 3 -1.97 47.64 5.75
CA GLY A 3 -1.58 49.02 5.42
C GLY A 3 -2.17 49.81 4.25
N ASN A 4 -2.94 49.27 3.32
CA ASN A 4 -3.42 50.05 2.17
C ASN A 4 -4.79 50.67 2.46
N ARG A 5 -4.79 51.89 2.97
CA ARG A 5 -5.98 52.74 3.09
C ARG A 5 -6.40 53.20 1.70
N ILE A 6 -7.62 52.88 1.28
CA ILE A 6 -8.24 53.37 0.04
C ILE A 6 -9.21 54.48 0.42
N GLU A 7 -9.06 55.65 -0.19
CA GLU A 7 -9.91 56.81 0.05
C GLU A 7 -10.46 57.34 -1.28
N GLN A 8 -11.73 57.71 -1.31
CA GLN A 8 -12.35 58.37 -2.45
C GLN A 8 -13.35 59.42 -1.96
N SER A 9 -13.31 60.60 -2.57
CA SER A 9 -14.33 61.64 -2.36
C SER A 9 -15.59 61.30 -3.16
N ILE A 10 -16.73 61.21 -2.48
CA ILE A 10 -18.03 60.79 -3.04
C ILE A 10 -18.90 61.99 -3.44
N GLY A 11 -18.70 63.16 -2.81
CA GLY A 11 -19.44 64.39 -3.10
C GLY A 11 -19.27 65.46 -2.01
N LEU A 12 -19.86 66.63 -2.22
CA LEU A 12 -19.94 67.72 -1.24
C LEU A 12 -21.17 67.54 -0.34
N ALA A 13 -21.05 67.87 0.96
CA ALA A 13 -22.16 67.84 1.91
C ALA A 13 -23.09 69.05 1.73
N ASP A 14 -24.35 68.93 2.15
CA ASP A 14 -25.40 69.95 2.02
C ASP A 14 -25.37 71.03 3.11
N ASP A 15 -24.18 71.47 3.51
CA ASP A 15 -24.01 72.55 4.49
C ASP A 15 -24.54 73.89 3.95
N ASP A 16 -24.81 74.86 4.85
CA ASP A 16 -25.34 76.18 4.48
C ASP A 16 -24.44 76.87 3.43
N GLY A 17 -25.00 77.10 2.23
CA GLY A 17 -24.29 77.65 1.07
C GLY A 17 -23.88 76.61 0.02
N ALA A 18 -24.27 75.34 0.16
CA ALA A 18 -23.92 74.28 -0.78
C ALA A 18 -24.54 74.48 -2.18
N GLY A 19 -23.72 74.22 -3.21
CA GLY A 19 -24.12 74.31 -4.62
C GLY A 19 -25.06 73.18 -5.07
N PHE A 20 -25.69 73.35 -6.23
CA PHE A 20 -26.58 72.35 -6.82
C PHE A 20 -25.85 71.01 -6.99
N GLY A 21 -26.35 69.95 -6.34
CA GLY A 21 -25.76 68.61 -6.35
C GLY A 21 -25.10 68.14 -5.05
N ALA A 22 -25.16 68.95 -3.98
CA ALA A 22 -24.70 68.52 -2.66
C ALA A 22 -25.57 67.39 -2.08
N LEU A 23 -24.91 66.44 -1.40
CA LEU A 23 -25.55 65.27 -0.84
C LEU A 23 -26.07 65.57 0.57
N THR A 24 -27.37 65.37 0.76
CA THR A 24 -27.95 65.35 2.10
C THR A 24 -27.29 64.29 2.98
N TYR A 25 -27.23 64.51 4.29
CA TYR A 25 -26.64 63.53 5.23
C TYR A 25 -27.10 62.08 4.96
N ARG A 26 -28.40 61.87 4.71
CA ARG A 26 -28.93 60.53 4.39
C ARG A 26 -28.42 59.99 3.05
N ALA A 27 -28.37 60.84 2.02
CA ALA A 27 -27.86 60.46 0.71
C ALA A 27 -26.34 60.16 0.75
N ALA A 28 -25.58 60.94 1.52
CA ALA A 28 -24.15 60.73 1.74
C ALA A 28 -23.89 59.39 2.45
N VAL A 29 -24.67 59.05 3.48
CA VAL A 29 -24.57 57.75 4.17
C VAL A 29 -24.86 56.59 3.22
N THR A 30 -25.93 56.68 2.41
CA THR A 30 -26.25 55.63 1.42
C THR A 30 -25.12 55.48 0.39
N ALA A 31 -24.63 56.59 -0.16
CA ALA A 31 -23.55 56.57 -1.15
C ALA A 31 -22.24 55.99 -0.58
N ALA A 32 -21.92 56.30 0.69
CA ALA A 32 -20.76 55.72 1.37
C ALA A 32 -20.88 54.21 1.59
N LEU A 33 -22.07 53.72 1.94
CA LEU A 33 -22.33 52.29 2.10
C LEU A 33 -22.29 51.54 0.77
N ASP A 34 -22.80 52.14 -0.31
CA ASP A 34 -22.74 51.56 -1.65
C ASP A 34 -21.30 51.52 -2.17
N TRP A 35 -20.54 52.59 -1.97
CA TRP A 35 -19.12 52.62 -2.30
C TRP A 35 -18.33 51.57 -1.51
N SER A 36 -18.58 51.44 -0.20
CA SER A 36 -17.94 50.41 0.64
C SER A 36 -18.22 48.99 0.13
N ARG A 37 -19.48 48.70 -0.26
CA ARG A 37 -19.86 47.41 -0.87
C ARG A 37 -19.13 47.16 -2.19
N GLN A 38 -19.01 48.18 -3.04
CA GLN A 38 -18.29 48.08 -4.31
C GLN A 38 -16.79 47.86 -4.11
N GLN A 39 -16.16 48.54 -3.15
CA GLN A 39 -14.74 48.34 -2.83
C GLN A 39 -14.50 46.95 -2.24
N HIS A 40 -15.38 46.47 -1.36
CA HIS A 40 -15.31 45.10 -0.85
C HIS A 40 -15.40 44.06 -1.99
N ALA A 41 -16.36 44.22 -2.90
CA ALA A 41 -16.50 43.34 -4.06
C ALA A 41 -15.28 43.39 -5.01
N ALA A 42 -14.68 44.58 -5.20
CA ALA A 42 -13.48 44.75 -6.03
C ALA A 42 -12.22 44.15 -5.40
N ILE A 43 -12.10 44.19 -4.06
CA ILE A 43 -11.04 43.51 -3.32
C ILE A 43 -11.22 42.00 -3.40
N GLU A 44 -12.43 41.48 -3.20
CA GLU A 44 -12.73 40.05 -3.38
C GLU A 44 -12.45 39.57 -4.82
N ALA A 45 -12.76 40.40 -5.82
CA ALA A 45 -12.44 40.10 -7.23
C ALA A 45 -10.94 40.10 -7.52
N ARG A 46 -10.16 41.04 -6.94
CA ARG A 46 -8.70 41.10 -7.07
C ARG A 46 -7.99 39.95 -6.36
N ASP A 47 -8.50 39.50 -5.22
CA ASP A 47 -7.99 38.31 -4.53
C ASP A 47 -8.36 37.01 -5.27
N GLY A 48 -9.49 37.01 -6.00
CA GLY A 48 -9.93 35.91 -6.87
C GLY A 48 -9.01 35.62 -8.06
N GLU A 49 -8.23 36.59 -8.55
CA GLU A 49 -7.29 36.40 -9.67
C GLU A 49 -5.94 35.77 -9.27
N LYS A 50 -5.62 35.67 -7.96
CA LYS A 50 -4.36 35.09 -7.47
C LYS A 50 -4.45 33.72 -6.79
N SER A 51 -5.66 33.15 -6.61
CA SER A 51 -5.81 31.78 -6.09
C SER A 51 -7.02 31.09 -6.73
N SER A 52 -6.79 30.37 -7.85
CA SER A 52 -7.74 29.37 -8.31
C SER A 52 -7.96 28.35 -7.19
N ALA A 53 -9.16 28.35 -6.59
CA ALA A 53 -9.49 27.48 -5.48
C ALA A 53 -9.08 26.03 -5.79
N PRO A 54 -8.42 25.31 -4.87
CA PRO A 54 -7.87 24.00 -5.17
C PRO A 54 -8.98 23.06 -5.64
N THR A 55 -8.72 22.32 -6.73
CA THR A 55 -9.59 21.28 -7.29
C THR A 55 -9.10 19.89 -6.89
N VAL A 56 -9.93 18.86 -7.12
CA VAL A 56 -9.53 17.44 -6.97
C VAL A 56 -8.25 17.13 -7.75
N ARG A 57 -8.15 17.59 -9.01
CA ARG A 57 -6.96 17.44 -9.86
C ARG A 57 -5.72 18.06 -9.23
N SER A 58 -5.82 19.30 -8.76
CA SER A 58 -4.69 20.00 -8.14
C SER A 58 -4.21 19.28 -6.86
N ALA A 59 -5.13 18.75 -6.05
CA ALA A 59 -4.84 17.98 -4.85
C ALA A 59 -4.10 16.68 -5.17
N ILE A 60 -4.57 15.94 -6.19
CA ILE A 60 -3.94 14.70 -6.65
C ILE A 60 -2.53 14.96 -7.18
N ASN A 61 -2.36 15.97 -8.03
CA ASN A 61 -1.04 16.30 -8.61
C ASN A 61 -0.02 16.67 -7.52
N ALA A 62 -0.42 17.48 -6.53
CA ALA A 62 0.43 17.83 -5.40
C ALA A 62 0.79 16.61 -4.54
N TYR A 63 -0.20 15.74 -4.29
CA TYR A 63 -0.02 14.50 -3.53
C TYR A 63 0.93 13.52 -4.23
N VAL A 64 0.74 13.27 -5.52
CA VAL A 64 1.58 12.35 -6.31
C VAL A 64 3.03 12.82 -6.32
N LYS A 65 3.28 14.11 -6.55
CA LYS A 65 4.62 14.71 -6.52
C LYS A 65 5.31 14.48 -5.18
N THR A 66 4.57 14.66 -4.09
CA THR A 66 5.09 14.41 -2.73
C THR A 66 5.36 12.92 -2.49
N ARG A 67 4.44 12.05 -2.91
CA ARG A 67 4.54 10.61 -2.66
C ARG A 67 5.65 9.94 -3.46
N GLN A 68 5.88 10.37 -4.69
CA GLN A 68 6.99 9.90 -5.52
C GLN A 68 8.36 10.24 -4.91
N ARG A 69 8.50 11.41 -4.29
CA ARG A 69 9.73 11.79 -3.56
C ARG A 69 9.99 10.89 -2.34
N VAL A 70 8.93 10.52 -1.61
CA VAL A 70 9.06 9.64 -0.42
C VAL A 70 9.32 8.19 -0.82
N SER A 71 8.69 7.71 -1.89
CA SER A 71 8.86 6.34 -2.37
C SER A 71 8.55 6.25 -3.86
N GLY A 72 9.58 6.08 -4.69
CA GLY A 72 9.45 5.99 -6.15
C GLY A 72 8.41 4.96 -6.60
N ARG A 73 8.50 3.70 -6.14
CA ARG A 73 7.58 2.62 -6.54
C ARG A 73 6.13 2.85 -6.08
N ASN A 74 5.91 3.07 -4.77
CA ASN A 74 4.54 3.28 -4.26
C ASN A 74 3.91 4.56 -4.80
N GLY A 75 4.74 5.60 -5.04
CA GLY A 75 4.32 6.83 -5.69
C GLY A 75 3.90 6.59 -7.14
N ALA A 76 4.69 5.86 -7.93
CA ALA A 76 4.35 5.49 -9.30
C ALA A 76 3.04 4.68 -9.38
N ASN A 77 2.87 3.68 -8.52
CA ASN A 77 1.65 2.87 -8.48
C ASN A 77 0.40 3.71 -8.15
N ALA A 78 0.48 4.58 -7.15
CA ALA A 78 -0.62 5.47 -6.79
C ALA A 78 -0.91 6.49 -7.89
N SER A 79 0.13 7.04 -8.52
CA SER A 79 0.02 7.95 -9.66
C SER A 79 -0.72 7.30 -10.82
N GLY A 80 -0.30 6.10 -11.24
CA GLY A 80 -0.94 5.39 -12.34
C GLY A 80 -2.42 5.10 -12.06
N ARG A 81 -2.75 4.67 -10.84
CA ARG A 81 -4.14 4.38 -10.42
C ARG A 81 -5.01 5.64 -10.41
N LEU A 82 -4.53 6.73 -9.80
CA LEU A 82 -5.25 8.00 -9.72
C LEU A 82 -5.41 8.65 -11.11
N ALA A 83 -4.37 8.58 -11.95
CA ALA A 83 -4.43 9.09 -13.31
C ALA A 83 -5.47 8.34 -14.16
N ARG A 84 -5.45 7.00 -14.11
CA ARG A 84 -6.33 6.15 -14.92
C ARG A 84 -7.80 6.26 -14.54
N HIS A 85 -8.12 6.38 -13.24
CA HIS A 85 -9.50 6.25 -12.76
C HIS A 85 -10.12 7.54 -12.21
N VAL A 86 -9.30 8.50 -11.76
CA VAL A 86 -9.80 9.77 -11.22
C VAL A 86 -9.58 10.91 -12.21
N LEU A 87 -8.34 11.11 -12.67
CA LEU A 87 -8.00 12.26 -13.52
C LEU A 87 -8.55 12.19 -14.95
N SER A 88 -8.90 10.97 -15.39
CA SER A 88 -9.58 10.69 -16.65
C SER A 88 -11.04 11.17 -16.66
N ASP A 89 -11.68 11.20 -15.50
CA ASP A 89 -13.01 11.78 -15.31
C ASP A 89 -12.87 13.28 -15.06
N LYS A 90 -12.97 14.08 -16.14
CA LYS A 90 -12.76 15.53 -16.06
C LYS A 90 -13.77 16.23 -15.15
N GLU A 91 -15.03 15.80 -15.18
CA GLU A 91 -16.11 16.37 -14.35
C GLU A 91 -15.76 16.28 -12.86
N PHE A 92 -15.36 15.09 -12.40
CA PHE A 92 -14.97 14.90 -11.01
C PHE A 92 -13.60 15.52 -10.70
N ALA A 93 -12.62 15.37 -11.59
CA ALA A 93 -11.27 15.89 -11.38
C ALA A 93 -11.21 17.42 -11.29
N ASP A 94 -12.06 18.14 -12.03
CA ASP A 94 -12.09 19.59 -12.06
C ASP A 94 -13.04 20.19 -11.01
N THR A 95 -13.69 19.36 -10.19
CA THR A 95 -14.53 19.80 -9.07
C THR A 95 -13.71 20.63 -8.06
N PRO A 96 -14.12 21.87 -7.74
CA PRO A 96 -13.49 22.67 -6.69
C PRO A 96 -13.68 22.04 -5.32
N LEU A 97 -12.63 21.99 -4.49
CA LEU A 97 -12.71 21.39 -3.16
C LEU A 97 -13.70 22.11 -2.23
N THR A 98 -13.97 23.40 -2.46
CA THR A 98 -15.02 24.16 -1.75
C THR A 98 -16.43 23.61 -1.98
N LYS A 99 -16.67 23.03 -3.16
CA LYS A 99 -17.96 22.45 -3.57
C LYS A 99 -18.00 20.92 -3.41
N LEU A 100 -16.87 20.28 -3.16
CA LEU A 100 -16.81 18.82 -3.03
C LEU A 100 -17.68 18.34 -1.86
N ARG A 101 -18.47 17.30 -2.12
CA ARG A 101 -19.40 16.62 -1.19
C ARG A 101 -19.31 15.12 -1.41
N SER A 102 -19.77 14.31 -0.45
CA SER A 102 -19.79 12.85 -0.57
C SER A 102 -20.55 12.38 -1.82
N SER A 103 -21.63 13.07 -2.19
CA SER A 103 -22.42 12.79 -3.39
C SER A 103 -21.61 12.85 -4.69
N HIS A 104 -20.64 13.75 -4.78
CA HIS A 104 -19.74 13.82 -5.94
C HIS A 104 -18.81 12.60 -6.01
N LEU A 105 -18.31 12.13 -4.87
CA LEU A 105 -17.50 10.92 -4.79
C LEU A 105 -18.33 9.68 -5.15
N ASP A 106 -19.57 9.61 -4.66
CA ASP A 106 -20.48 8.51 -4.95
C ASP A 106 -20.87 8.48 -6.43
N ALA A 107 -21.25 9.64 -7.01
CA ALA A 107 -21.59 9.75 -8.42
C ALA A 107 -20.42 9.35 -9.34
N TRP A 108 -19.20 9.81 -9.02
CA TRP A 108 -18.00 9.40 -9.75
C TRP A 108 -17.71 7.90 -9.58
N ARG A 109 -17.79 7.37 -8.35
CA ARG A 109 -17.53 5.95 -8.10
C ARG A 109 -18.49 5.04 -8.85
N SER A 110 -19.76 5.43 -9.00
CA SER A 110 -20.77 4.68 -9.76
C SER A 110 -20.47 4.62 -11.27
N ARG A 111 -19.58 5.49 -11.79
CA ARG A 111 -19.12 5.44 -13.19
C ARG A 111 -17.91 4.52 -13.39
N LEU A 112 -17.31 3.98 -12.32
CA LEU A 112 -16.18 3.07 -12.45
C LEU A 112 -16.67 1.68 -12.91
N PRO A 113 -15.94 1.00 -13.81
CA PRO A 113 -16.28 -0.35 -14.24
C PRO A 113 -15.89 -1.35 -13.14
N ILE A 114 -16.76 -1.59 -12.15
CA ILE A 114 -16.48 -2.45 -11.00
C ILE A 114 -17.01 -3.87 -11.26
N LEU A 115 -16.17 -4.88 -11.07
CA LEU A 115 -16.59 -6.30 -11.11
C LEU A 115 -17.56 -6.60 -9.98
N ASP A 116 -18.69 -7.24 -10.31
CA ASP A 116 -19.64 -7.73 -9.33
C ASP A 116 -19.07 -8.89 -8.49
N GLY A 117 -19.45 -8.97 -7.22
CA GLY A 117 -18.86 -9.85 -6.22
C GLY A 117 -18.93 -11.35 -6.57
N GLN A 118 -19.97 -11.79 -7.29
CA GLN A 118 -20.11 -13.17 -7.74
C GLN A 118 -19.12 -13.56 -8.86
N ARG A 119 -18.68 -12.60 -9.68
CA ARG A 119 -17.71 -12.82 -10.77
C ARG A 119 -16.25 -12.84 -10.28
N VAL A 120 -15.99 -12.39 -9.05
CA VAL A 120 -14.64 -12.37 -8.46
C VAL A 120 -14.22 -13.76 -7.94
N GLU A 121 -15.17 -14.65 -7.65
CA GLU A 121 -14.89 -16.02 -7.16
C GLU A 121 -14.63 -17.02 -8.29
N ALA A 122 -15.06 -16.71 -9.51
CA ALA A 122 -14.69 -17.46 -10.71
C ALA A 122 -13.26 -17.06 -11.11
N ASP A 123 -12.30 -17.89 -10.68
CA ASP A 123 -10.94 -18.00 -11.21
C ASP A 123 -10.13 -16.70 -11.40
N SER A 124 -9.51 -16.25 -10.31
CA SER A 124 -8.64 -15.07 -10.33
C SER A 124 -7.25 -15.30 -10.96
N THR A 125 -6.97 -16.50 -11.46
CA THR A 125 -5.63 -16.94 -11.87
C THR A 125 -5.41 -16.93 -13.38
N ASP A 126 -6.46 -17.07 -14.19
CA ASP A 126 -6.40 -17.01 -15.66
C ASP A 126 -7.22 -15.85 -16.23
N ARG A 127 -6.90 -14.61 -15.84
CA ARG A 127 -7.41 -13.45 -16.59
C ARG A 127 -6.51 -13.19 -17.78
N ASP A 128 -6.86 -13.79 -18.90
CA ASP A 128 -6.33 -13.43 -20.21
C ASP A 128 -6.47 -11.92 -20.43
N ALA A 129 -5.41 -11.30 -20.93
CA ALA A 129 -5.38 -9.87 -21.25
C ALA A 129 -6.44 -9.46 -22.28
N ASP A 130 -6.97 -10.45 -23.03
CA ASP A 130 -7.98 -10.32 -24.08
C ASP A 130 -9.41 -10.64 -23.59
N SER A 131 -9.62 -10.91 -22.30
CA SER A 131 -10.96 -11.16 -21.74
C SER A 131 -11.82 -9.89 -21.69
N GLU A 132 -13.14 -10.03 -21.91
CA GLU A 132 -14.12 -8.93 -21.75
C GLU A 132 -14.05 -8.28 -20.35
N ASP A 133 -13.62 -9.04 -19.34
CA ASP A 133 -13.48 -8.61 -17.95
C ASP A 133 -12.20 -7.79 -17.68
N ALA A 134 -11.25 -7.69 -18.63
CA ALA A 134 -10.03 -6.89 -18.48
C ALA A 134 -10.30 -5.39 -18.31
N ALA A 135 -11.47 -4.92 -18.77
CA ALA A 135 -11.92 -3.54 -18.61
C ALA A 135 -12.38 -3.20 -17.18
N PHE A 136 -12.66 -4.21 -16.35
CA PHE A 136 -13.24 -4.02 -15.02
C PHE A 136 -12.19 -4.07 -13.89
N ILE A 137 -12.46 -3.33 -12.81
CA ILE A 137 -11.63 -3.30 -11.60
C ILE A 137 -12.31 -4.04 -10.44
N THR A 138 -11.50 -4.76 -9.66
CA THR A 138 -12.00 -5.50 -8.48
C THR A 138 -12.39 -4.55 -7.33
N PRO A 139 -13.29 -4.96 -6.43
CA PRO A 139 -13.61 -4.18 -5.22
C PRO A 139 -12.39 -3.83 -4.36
N ALA A 140 -11.40 -4.73 -4.29
CA ALA A 140 -10.13 -4.46 -3.62
C ALA A 140 -9.31 -3.34 -4.30
N THR A 141 -9.37 -3.24 -5.62
CA THR A 141 -8.72 -2.17 -6.40
C THR A 141 -9.42 -0.84 -6.19
N VAL A 142 -10.76 -0.83 -6.15
CA VAL A 142 -11.58 0.35 -5.79
C VAL A 142 -11.21 0.84 -4.40
N ASN A 143 -11.15 -0.05 -3.39
CA ASN A 143 -10.78 0.34 -2.03
C ASN A 143 -9.36 0.93 -1.94
N ARG A 144 -8.40 0.42 -2.72
CA ARG A 144 -7.05 1.01 -2.83
C ARG A 144 -7.10 2.40 -3.47
N LEU A 145 -7.90 2.57 -4.52
CA LEU A 145 -8.13 3.86 -5.17
C LEU A 145 -8.73 4.89 -4.22
N MET A 146 -9.78 4.54 -3.48
CA MET A 146 -10.43 5.41 -2.51
C MET A 146 -9.46 5.84 -1.40
N ASN A 147 -8.58 4.94 -0.95
CA ASN A 147 -7.56 5.27 0.04
C ASN A 147 -6.53 6.28 -0.50
N ASP A 148 -6.07 6.08 -1.75
CA ASP A 148 -5.13 7.01 -2.39
C ASP A 148 -5.77 8.38 -2.63
N LEU A 149 -7.03 8.42 -3.08
CA LEU A 149 -7.81 9.65 -3.29
C LEU A 149 -8.06 10.38 -1.96
N ARG A 150 -8.53 9.67 -0.93
CA ARG A 150 -8.75 10.21 0.41
C ARG A 150 -7.48 10.86 0.97
N ALA A 151 -6.33 10.21 0.79
CA ALA A 151 -5.05 10.74 1.24
C ALA A 151 -4.67 12.03 0.50
N ALA A 152 -4.90 12.09 -0.82
CA ALA A 152 -4.66 13.30 -1.61
C ALA A 152 -5.55 14.47 -1.17
N LEU A 153 -6.86 14.22 -1.00
CA LEU A 153 -7.82 15.23 -0.58
C LEU A 153 -7.54 15.73 0.85
N ASN A 154 -7.23 14.83 1.79
CA ASN A 154 -6.88 15.23 3.15
C ASN A 154 -5.57 16.01 3.22
N ALA A 155 -4.59 15.72 2.35
CA ALA A 155 -3.37 16.51 2.27
C ALA A 155 -3.64 17.94 1.77
N ALA A 156 -4.56 18.10 0.82
CA ALA A 156 -5.00 19.43 0.37
C ALA A 156 -5.80 20.18 1.46
N VAL A 157 -6.68 19.47 2.18
CA VAL A 157 -7.39 20.02 3.36
C VAL A 157 -6.42 20.55 4.39
N GLU A 158 -5.39 19.79 4.78
CA GLU A 158 -4.41 20.23 5.78
C GLU A 158 -3.69 21.50 5.31
N LYS A 159 -3.26 21.52 4.05
CA LYS A 159 -2.52 22.65 3.45
C LYS A 159 -3.38 23.91 3.32
N HIS A 160 -4.65 23.77 2.95
CA HIS A 160 -5.58 24.86 2.66
C HIS A 160 -6.67 24.99 3.72
N ARG A 161 -6.39 24.58 4.96
CA ARG A 161 -7.38 24.45 6.04
C ARG A 161 -8.13 25.75 6.39
N ARG A 162 -7.56 26.91 6.08
CA ARG A 162 -8.17 28.23 6.30
C ARG A 162 -9.13 28.66 5.19
N GLU A 163 -8.96 28.12 3.98
CA GLU A 163 -9.69 28.47 2.78
C GLU A 163 -10.82 27.48 2.47
N LEU A 164 -10.72 26.25 2.99
CA LEU A 164 -11.64 25.16 2.69
C LEU A 164 -12.74 25.01 3.76
N PRO A 165 -13.93 24.52 3.38
CA PRO A 165 -15.03 24.30 4.32
C PRO A 165 -14.65 23.33 5.44
N ALA A 166 -14.98 23.68 6.68
CA ALA A 166 -14.70 22.85 7.86
C ALA A 166 -15.37 21.46 7.81
N ALA A 167 -16.47 21.30 7.06
CA ALA A 167 -17.17 20.03 6.88
C ALA A 167 -16.50 19.09 5.85
N LEU A 168 -15.62 19.60 4.99
CA LEU A 168 -15.00 18.83 3.90
C LEU A 168 -14.28 17.53 4.36
N PRO A 169 -13.55 17.48 5.49
CA PRO A 169 -12.97 16.24 5.99
C PRO A 169 -14.01 15.14 6.25
N LEU A 170 -15.20 15.50 6.71
CA LEU A 170 -16.29 14.57 6.96
C LEU A 170 -16.89 14.07 5.63
N GLU A 171 -17.11 14.97 4.68
CA GLU A 171 -17.57 14.63 3.32
C GLU A 171 -16.63 13.61 2.65
N ILE A 172 -15.32 13.87 2.71
CA ILE A 172 -14.29 12.97 2.20
C ILE A 172 -14.37 11.63 2.94
N LYS A 173 -14.47 11.63 4.27
CA LYS A 173 -14.54 10.39 5.07
C LYS A 173 -15.75 9.53 4.71
N VAL A 174 -16.91 10.14 4.46
CA VAL A 174 -18.15 9.45 4.10
C VAL A 174 -18.09 8.93 2.67
N GLY A 175 -17.75 9.78 1.69
CA GLY A 175 -17.68 9.41 0.27
C GLY A 175 -16.53 8.46 -0.08
N SER A 176 -15.55 8.27 0.81
CA SER A 176 -14.42 7.34 0.63
C SER A 176 -14.51 6.05 1.43
N ARG A 177 -15.69 5.70 1.95
CA ARG A 177 -15.89 4.44 2.66
C ARG A 177 -15.62 3.25 1.75
N ALA A 178 -14.92 2.27 2.30
CA ALA A 178 -14.63 1.02 1.61
C ALA A 178 -15.92 0.25 1.32
N ILE A 179 -15.97 -0.38 0.15
CA ILE A 179 -17.02 -1.35 -0.19
C ILE A 179 -16.63 -2.74 0.31
N PRO A 180 -17.61 -3.60 0.64
CA PRO A 180 -17.35 -5.00 0.94
C PRO A 180 -16.53 -5.63 -0.20
N ALA A 181 -15.45 -6.30 0.16
CA ALA A 181 -14.65 -7.08 -0.76
C ALA A 181 -14.40 -8.43 -0.11
N SER A 182 -14.73 -9.52 -0.78
CA SER A 182 -14.33 -10.86 -0.37
C SER A 182 -12.79 -10.88 -0.35
N SER A 183 -12.20 -10.84 0.84
CA SER A 183 -10.73 -10.81 0.99
C SER A 183 -10.15 -12.21 1.22
N ASN A 184 -10.97 -13.25 1.13
CA ASN A 184 -10.59 -14.62 1.41
C ASN A 184 -10.33 -15.37 0.11
N ALA A 185 -9.36 -14.89 -0.68
CA ALA A 185 -8.72 -15.78 -1.64
C ALA A 185 -8.28 -17.04 -0.87
N ARG A 186 -8.64 -18.22 -1.37
CA ARG A 186 -8.29 -19.49 -0.74
C ARG A 186 -6.77 -19.54 -0.62
N LYS A 187 -6.27 -19.66 0.61
CA LYS A 187 -4.82 -19.69 0.85
C LYS A 187 -4.30 -21.04 0.39
N GLN A 188 -3.24 -21.04 -0.40
CA GLN A 188 -2.52 -22.26 -0.76
C GLN A 188 -1.76 -22.76 0.48
N ILE A 189 -2.22 -23.87 1.05
CA ILE A 189 -1.56 -24.56 2.17
C ILE A 189 -0.90 -25.83 1.61
N LEU A 190 0.42 -25.77 1.45
CA LEU A 190 1.25 -26.87 0.98
C LEU A 190 1.48 -27.91 2.10
N THR A 191 1.50 -29.18 1.73
CA THR A 191 1.93 -30.29 2.60
C THR A 191 3.46 -30.33 2.75
N ASP A 192 3.97 -30.99 3.79
CA ASP A 192 5.42 -31.14 3.97
C ASP A 192 6.08 -31.88 2.78
N GLN A 193 5.36 -32.83 2.16
CA GLN A 193 5.83 -33.52 0.95
C GLN A 193 5.92 -32.57 -0.26
N GLN A 194 4.94 -31.68 -0.45
CA GLN A 194 4.99 -30.66 -1.51
C GLN A 194 6.12 -29.67 -1.27
N ILE A 195 6.32 -29.24 -0.02
CA ILE A 195 7.43 -28.37 0.36
C ILE A 195 8.78 -29.03 0.05
N ALA A 196 8.95 -30.30 0.43
CA ALA A 196 10.19 -31.04 0.14
C ALA A 196 10.45 -31.18 -1.37
N LYS A 197 9.41 -31.47 -2.17
CA LYS A 197 9.52 -31.52 -3.64
C LYS A 197 9.93 -30.17 -4.23
N LEU A 198 9.31 -29.08 -3.78
CA LEU A 198 9.63 -27.72 -4.23
C LEU A 198 11.07 -27.32 -3.89
N ILE A 199 11.53 -27.62 -2.67
CA ILE A 199 12.93 -27.37 -2.29
C ILE A 199 13.87 -28.15 -3.20
N LYS A 200 13.63 -29.45 -3.39
CA LYS A 200 14.46 -30.29 -4.26
C LYS A 200 14.51 -29.75 -5.69
N ALA A 201 13.34 -29.47 -6.29
CA ALA A 201 13.24 -28.91 -7.63
C ALA A 201 13.96 -27.56 -7.75
N ALA A 202 13.88 -26.69 -6.74
CA ALA A 202 14.58 -25.40 -6.77
C ALA A 202 16.11 -25.56 -6.88
N TYR A 203 16.69 -26.52 -6.17
CA TYR A 203 18.11 -26.85 -6.27
C TYR A 203 18.48 -27.46 -7.63
N GLU A 204 17.58 -28.21 -8.27
CA GLU A 204 17.79 -28.74 -9.62
C GLU A 204 17.77 -27.62 -10.68
N ILE A 205 17.02 -26.53 -10.45
CA ILE A 205 16.97 -25.36 -11.33
C ILE A 205 18.22 -24.48 -11.20
N ASP A 206 18.58 -24.09 -9.98
CA ASP A 206 19.73 -23.22 -9.70
C ASP A 206 20.10 -23.30 -8.21
N GLU A 207 21.38 -23.49 -7.91
CA GLU A 207 21.84 -23.70 -6.54
C GLU A 207 21.60 -22.47 -5.63
N ASP A 208 21.88 -21.26 -6.14
CA ASP A 208 21.66 -20.01 -5.40
C ASP A 208 20.16 -19.79 -5.11
N PHE A 209 19.30 -20.13 -6.07
CA PHE A 209 17.86 -20.09 -5.93
C PHE A 209 17.35 -21.15 -4.95
N GLY A 210 17.91 -22.36 -4.98
CA GLY A 210 17.64 -23.43 -4.02
C GLY A 210 17.87 -22.99 -2.58
N GLN A 211 18.96 -22.26 -2.31
CA GLN A 211 19.25 -21.70 -0.98
C GLN A 211 18.19 -20.67 -0.54
N LEU A 212 17.73 -19.82 -1.46
CA LEU A 212 16.66 -18.87 -1.18
C LEU A 212 15.33 -19.57 -0.86
N VAL A 213 14.97 -20.57 -1.66
CA VAL A 213 13.74 -21.37 -1.46
C VAL A 213 13.81 -22.14 -0.14
N LEU A 214 14.96 -22.71 0.20
CA LEU A 214 15.19 -23.42 1.46
C LEU A 214 14.89 -22.52 2.67
N ILE A 215 15.48 -21.33 2.74
CA ILE A 215 15.21 -20.38 3.85
C ILE A 215 13.75 -19.94 3.85
N SER A 216 13.16 -19.70 2.68
CA SER A 216 11.75 -19.32 2.57
C SER A 216 10.82 -20.39 3.16
N ALA A 217 11.06 -21.66 2.82
CA ALA A 217 10.30 -22.80 3.32
C ALA A 217 10.53 -23.08 4.82
N ALA A 218 11.78 -22.95 5.28
CA ALA A 218 12.14 -23.21 6.68
C ALA A 218 11.57 -22.16 7.64
N THR A 219 11.50 -20.90 7.22
CA THR A 219 11.14 -19.77 8.10
C THR A 219 9.75 -19.21 7.89
N GLY A 220 9.17 -19.35 6.69
CA GLY A 220 7.93 -18.64 6.31
C GLY A 220 8.08 -17.11 6.31
N ALA A 221 9.31 -16.59 6.29
CA ALA A 221 9.58 -15.16 6.29
C ALA A 221 9.21 -14.51 4.95
N ARG A 222 9.02 -13.19 4.94
CA ARG A 222 8.77 -12.47 3.68
C ARG A 222 10.05 -12.41 2.86
N HIS A 223 9.93 -12.48 1.53
CA HIS A 223 11.06 -12.31 0.59
C HIS A 223 11.96 -11.10 0.91
N ALA A 224 11.34 -9.99 1.34
CA ALA A 224 12.08 -8.78 1.72
C ALA A 224 12.93 -8.91 3.00
N GLN A 225 12.54 -9.78 3.92
CA GLN A 225 13.32 -10.09 5.13
C GLN A 225 14.41 -11.10 4.79
N ILE A 226 14.07 -12.14 4.00
CA ILE A 226 15.00 -13.17 3.54
C ILE A 226 16.20 -12.57 2.81
N ARG A 227 15.96 -11.69 1.82
CA ARG A 227 17.05 -11.04 1.06
C ARG A 227 17.88 -10.05 1.88
N ALA A 228 17.41 -9.68 3.07
CA ALA A 228 18.08 -8.74 3.96
C ALA A 228 18.95 -9.44 5.02
N LEU A 229 18.92 -10.78 5.07
CA LEU A 229 19.79 -11.57 5.95
C LEU A 229 21.25 -11.37 5.57
N THR A 230 22.10 -11.25 6.58
CA THR A 230 23.55 -11.32 6.44
C THR A 230 24.09 -12.65 6.96
N VAL A 231 25.36 -12.95 6.67
CA VAL A 231 26.04 -14.14 7.19
C VAL A 231 25.99 -14.18 8.72
N GLY A 232 26.20 -13.04 9.38
CA GLY A 232 26.17 -12.91 10.84
C GLY A 232 24.79 -13.10 11.49
N ASP A 233 23.71 -13.08 10.71
CA ASP A 233 22.36 -13.37 11.22
C ASP A 233 22.16 -14.87 11.47
N VAL A 234 22.92 -15.75 10.80
CA VAL A 234 22.84 -17.19 10.98
C VAL A 234 23.65 -17.60 12.21
N GLN A 235 23.03 -18.36 13.11
CA GLN A 235 23.65 -18.80 14.36
C GLN A 235 23.61 -20.33 14.44
N PRO A 236 24.54 -21.04 13.77
CA PRO A 236 24.54 -22.49 13.68
C PRO A 236 24.54 -23.16 15.06
N ASP A 237 25.38 -22.69 15.98
CA ASP A 237 25.49 -23.23 17.35
C ASP A 237 24.20 -23.12 18.18
N ARG A 238 23.26 -22.26 17.74
CA ARG A 238 21.97 -22.03 18.40
C ARG A 238 20.78 -22.51 17.59
N LEU A 239 21.03 -23.23 16.48
CA LEU A 239 20.02 -23.76 15.58
C LEU A 239 18.98 -22.70 15.16
N ARG A 240 19.43 -21.50 14.76
CA ARG A 240 18.53 -20.39 14.44
C ARG A 240 19.10 -19.37 13.47
N VAL A 241 18.20 -18.55 12.92
CA VAL A 241 18.54 -17.33 12.18
C VAL A 241 17.87 -16.12 12.84
N MET A 242 18.58 -14.99 12.90
CA MET A 242 18.05 -13.72 13.38
C MET A 242 17.33 -13.00 12.23
N MET A 243 16.03 -13.26 12.09
CA MET A 243 15.25 -12.72 10.98
C MET A 243 15.01 -11.22 11.15
N PRO A 244 15.46 -10.35 10.23
CA PRO A 244 15.25 -8.91 10.34
C PRO A 244 13.77 -8.56 10.22
N GLY A 245 13.31 -7.56 10.98
CA GLY A 245 11.92 -7.09 10.90
C GLY A 245 11.60 -6.50 9.51
N ALA A 246 10.38 -6.71 9.01
CA ALA A 246 10.01 -6.11 7.74
C ALA A 246 9.95 -4.58 7.86
N ARG A 247 10.49 -3.88 6.86
CA ARG A 247 10.31 -2.44 6.69
C ARG A 247 8.90 -2.17 6.17
N LYS A 248 7.91 -2.18 7.07
CA LYS A 248 6.50 -1.93 6.77
C LYS A 248 5.93 -0.82 7.64
N GLY A 249 5.10 0.04 7.03
CA GLY A 249 4.33 1.07 7.73
C GLY A 249 5.03 2.43 7.79
N ARG A 250 4.52 3.30 8.67
CA ARG A 250 5.03 4.68 8.87
C ARG A 250 6.20 4.76 9.85
N SER A 251 6.52 3.67 10.55
CA SER A 251 7.65 3.66 11.49
C SER A 251 8.96 3.74 10.71
N ALA A 252 9.80 4.71 11.07
CA ALA A 252 11.15 4.84 10.52
C ALA A 252 12.09 3.70 10.97
N LYS A 253 11.77 3.05 12.10
CA LYS A 253 12.56 1.93 12.65
C LYS A 253 11.91 0.59 12.30
N ALA A 254 12.71 -0.32 11.75
CA ALA A 254 12.32 -1.72 11.62
C ALA A 254 12.14 -2.32 13.03
N LYS A 255 11.25 -3.31 13.14
CA LYS A 255 11.15 -4.09 14.39
C LYS A 255 12.48 -4.79 14.68
N PRO A 256 12.81 -5.04 15.97
CA PRO A 256 13.99 -5.82 16.31
C PRO A 256 13.94 -7.19 15.62
N PRO A 257 15.11 -7.76 15.23
CA PRO A 257 15.17 -9.09 14.67
C PRO A 257 14.54 -10.13 15.59
N VAL A 258 13.92 -11.15 15.00
CA VAL A 258 13.29 -12.26 15.72
C VAL A 258 14.12 -13.51 15.48
N ALA A 259 14.45 -14.23 16.55
CA ALA A 259 15.09 -15.54 16.46
C ALA A 259 14.09 -16.55 15.88
N VAL A 260 14.40 -17.09 14.70
CA VAL A 260 13.63 -18.15 14.05
C VAL A 260 14.43 -19.45 14.13
N PRO A 261 13.93 -20.49 14.81
CA PRO A 261 14.59 -21.79 14.87
C PRO A 261 14.72 -22.42 13.48
N LEU A 262 15.84 -23.10 13.23
CA LEU A 262 16.12 -23.87 12.02
C LEU A 262 16.48 -25.31 12.39
N GLY A 263 16.15 -26.26 11.51
CA GLY A 263 16.64 -27.63 11.61
C GLY A 263 18.14 -27.71 11.35
N ALA A 264 18.81 -28.70 11.95
CA ALA A 264 20.23 -28.95 11.70
C ALA A 264 20.51 -29.22 10.22
N ASP A 265 19.63 -29.99 9.57
CA ASP A 265 19.67 -30.28 8.13
C ASP A 265 19.57 -29.02 7.26
N VAL A 266 18.79 -28.02 7.68
CA VAL A 266 18.69 -26.73 7.00
C VAL A 266 20.00 -25.95 7.14
N LEU A 267 20.61 -25.96 8.33
CA LEU A 267 21.88 -25.29 8.59
C LEU A 267 23.03 -25.94 7.84
N ASP A 268 23.06 -27.27 7.76
CA ASP A 268 24.06 -28.01 7.01
C ASP A 268 24.03 -27.62 5.53
N ARG A 269 22.83 -27.51 4.94
CA ARG A 269 22.67 -27.04 3.55
C ARG A 269 23.07 -25.57 3.37
N LEU A 270 22.88 -24.74 4.39
CA LEU A 270 23.25 -23.32 4.37
C LEU A 270 24.74 -23.06 4.61
N SER A 271 25.50 -24.07 5.05
CA SER A 271 26.94 -23.93 5.35
C SER A 271 27.72 -23.32 4.18
N VAL A 272 27.37 -23.67 2.94
CA VAL A 272 27.97 -23.13 1.71
C VAL A 272 27.82 -21.61 1.58
N CYS A 273 26.78 -21.04 2.19
CA CYS A 273 26.53 -19.59 2.17
C CYS A 273 27.32 -18.84 3.25
N LEU A 274 27.95 -19.55 4.19
CA LEU A 274 28.68 -19.00 5.33
C LEU A 274 30.20 -19.10 5.16
N ASP A 275 30.68 -20.16 4.52
CA ASP A 275 32.10 -20.51 4.48
C ASP A 275 32.97 -19.39 3.86
N GLY A 276 33.98 -18.95 4.62
CA GLY A 276 34.94 -17.93 4.20
C GLY A 276 34.38 -16.51 4.01
N ARG A 277 33.20 -16.18 4.57
CA ARG A 277 32.52 -14.89 4.33
C ARG A 277 32.40 -14.02 5.59
N ASP A 278 32.44 -12.70 5.40
CA ASP A 278 32.30 -11.73 6.49
C ASP A 278 30.86 -11.63 7.01
N ALA A 279 30.71 -11.39 8.31
CA ALA A 279 29.41 -11.34 8.99
C ALA A 279 28.44 -10.28 8.42
N ALA A 280 28.95 -9.19 7.85
CA ALA A 280 28.14 -8.13 7.25
C ALA A 280 27.72 -8.43 5.80
N GLU A 281 28.28 -9.45 5.16
CA GLU A 281 27.93 -9.80 3.79
C GLU A 281 26.50 -10.35 3.67
N PRO A 282 25.81 -10.11 2.54
CA PRO A 282 24.49 -10.71 2.29
C PRO A 282 24.56 -12.24 2.34
N LEU A 283 23.69 -12.89 3.11
CA LEU A 283 23.67 -14.34 3.24
C LEU A 283 23.45 -15.00 1.88
N LEU A 284 22.41 -14.58 1.17
CA LEU A 284 21.99 -15.13 -0.10
C LEU A 284 22.45 -14.23 -1.25
N THR A 285 23.30 -14.77 -2.12
CA THR A 285 23.80 -14.09 -3.31
C THR A 285 23.43 -14.88 -4.57
N ARG A 286 23.49 -14.22 -5.73
CA ARG A 286 23.32 -14.81 -7.06
C ARG A 286 24.28 -14.18 -8.05
N TRP A 287 24.46 -14.80 -9.20
CA TRP A 287 25.13 -14.16 -10.33
C TRP A 287 24.33 -12.98 -10.89
N ALA A 288 25.00 -11.84 -10.99
CA ALA A 288 24.65 -10.76 -11.90
C ALA A 288 25.15 -11.11 -13.31
N TYR A 289 24.40 -10.68 -14.32
CA TYR A 289 24.76 -10.92 -15.71
C TYR A 289 24.97 -9.60 -16.44
N ARG A 290 26.02 -9.54 -17.23
CA ARG A 290 26.30 -8.41 -18.12
C ARG A 290 25.92 -8.79 -19.55
N ASN A 291 25.24 -7.88 -20.25
CA ASN A 291 24.99 -8.03 -21.67
C ASN A 291 26.30 -7.77 -22.43
N VAL A 292 26.74 -8.75 -23.22
CA VAL A 292 27.98 -8.67 -24.01
C VAL A 292 27.69 -8.75 -25.52
N GLY A 293 26.43 -8.60 -25.91
CA GLY A 293 25.99 -8.64 -27.31
C GLY A 293 24.53 -9.07 -27.46
N PRO A 294 24.02 -9.13 -28.71
CA PRO A 294 22.66 -9.56 -28.98
C PRO A 294 22.39 -10.95 -28.38
N LEU A 295 21.45 -11.03 -27.44
CA LEU A 295 21.04 -12.25 -26.71
C LEU A 295 22.17 -12.98 -25.96
N LYS A 296 23.34 -12.37 -25.77
CA LYS A 296 24.47 -12.96 -25.04
C LYS A 296 24.64 -12.30 -23.67
N TRP A 297 24.64 -13.15 -22.64
CA TRP A 297 24.79 -12.76 -21.25
C TRP A 297 25.90 -13.58 -20.62
N GLU A 298 26.81 -12.91 -19.93
CA GLU A 298 27.90 -13.55 -19.20
C GLU A 298 27.79 -13.25 -17.71
N LYS A 299 28.27 -14.20 -16.89
CA LYS A 299 28.40 -14.01 -15.45
C LYS A 299 29.39 -12.88 -15.19
N ASP A 300 28.97 -11.90 -14.39
CA ASP A 300 29.76 -10.70 -14.10
C ASP A 300 30.28 -10.74 -12.67
N HIS A 301 29.40 -10.54 -11.69
CA HIS A 301 29.75 -10.55 -10.26
C HIS A 301 28.64 -11.16 -9.40
N ARG A 302 28.95 -11.49 -8.14
CA ARG A 302 27.96 -11.91 -7.15
C ARG A 302 27.24 -10.69 -6.58
N ARG A 303 25.92 -10.73 -6.52
CA ARG A 303 25.10 -9.70 -5.87
C ARG A 303 24.02 -10.31 -5.00
N ALA A 304 23.51 -9.54 -4.05
CA ALA A 304 22.32 -9.92 -3.29
C ALA A 304 21.09 -10.07 -4.20
N TRP A 305 20.18 -10.96 -3.79
CA TRP A 305 18.86 -11.09 -4.41
C TRP A 305 18.05 -9.79 -4.33
N GLY A 306 17.40 -9.42 -5.43
CA GLY A 306 16.60 -8.22 -5.52
C GLY A 306 15.12 -8.40 -5.18
N PRO A 307 14.23 -7.60 -5.79
CA PRO A 307 12.79 -7.68 -5.58
C PRO A 307 12.20 -9.03 -6.00
N ALA A 308 10.98 -9.33 -5.53
CA ALA A 308 10.33 -10.62 -5.76
C ALA A 308 10.17 -11.01 -7.24
N TYR A 309 10.03 -10.05 -8.16
CA TYR A 309 9.90 -10.38 -9.59
C TYR A 309 11.17 -11.04 -10.17
N GLU A 310 12.35 -10.87 -9.52
CA GLU A 310 13.58 -11.51 -9.98
C GLU A 310 13.56 -13.04 -9.82
N VAL A 311 12.62 -13.56 -9.01
CA VAL A 311 12.44 -15.00 -8.80
C VAL A 311 11.27 -15.60 -9.56
N ASP A 312 10.47 -14.81 -10.29
CA ASP A 312 9.26 -15.31 -10.96
C ASP A 312 9.58 -16.43 -11.96
N LYS A 313 10.61 -16.22 -12.81
CA LYS A 313 11.05 -17.21 -13.81
C LYS A 313 11.58 -18.52 -13.18
N PRO A 314 12.59 -18.50 -12.28
CA PRO A 314 13.07 -19.74 -11.67
C PRO A 314 12.01 -20.41 -10.78
N TRP A 315 11.10 -19.64 -10.17
CA TRP A 315 9.99 -20.20 -9.41
C TRP A 315 8.99 -20.95 -10.31
N ALA A 316 8.62 -20.38 -11.46
CA ALA A 316 7.73 -21.06 -12.41
C ALA A 316 8.32 -22.41 -12.86
N ALA A 317 9.62 -22.44 -13.21
CA ALA A 317 10.32 -23.68 -13.56
C ALA A 317 10.37 -24.68 -12.40
N THR A 318 10.49 -24.19 -11.16
CA THR A 318 10.48 -25.03 -9.95
C THR A 318 9.10 -25.65 -9.72
N VAL A 319 8.02 -24.88 -9.89
CA VAL A 319 6.64 -25.38 -9.75
C VAL A 319 6.35 -26.47 -10.78
N GLU A 320 6.72 -26.23 -12.04
CA GLU A 320 6.62 -27.19 -13.14
C GLU A 320 7.40 -28.49 -12.83
N CYS A 321 8.68 -28.36 -12.47
CA CYS A 321 9.55 -29.49 -12.11
C CYS A 321 9.03 -30.27 -10.90
N ALA A 322 8.50 -29.59 -9.88
CA ALA A 322 7.98 -30.23 -8.68
C ALA A 322 6.63 -30.94 -8.89
N GLY A 323 5.92 -30.66 -9.99
CA GLY A 323 4.59 -31.23 -10.29
C GLY A 323 3.53 -30.83 -9.27
N VAL A 324 3.63 -29.63 -8.69
CA VAL A 324 2.59 -29.04 -7.83
C VAL A 324 1.65 -28.18 -8.69
N PRO A 325 0.47 -27.74 -8.18
CA PRO A 325 -0.43 -26.87 -8.94
C PRO A 325 0.29 -25.65 -9.52
N SER A 326 0.02 -25.33 -10.80
CA SER A 326 0.74 -24.30 -11.57
C SER A 326 0.60 -22.89 -11.00
N ASP A 327 -0.49 -22.62 -10.29
CA ASP A 327 -0.76 -21.36 -9.60
C ASP A 327 -0.01 -21.22 -8.26
N THR A 328 0.76 -22.23 -7.84
CA THR A 328 1.46 -22.24 -6.56
C THR A 328 2.45 -21.08 -6.48
N ILE A 329 2.23 -20.14 -5.56
CA ILE A 329 3.13 -19.00 -5.35
C ILE A 329 4.12 -19.27 -4.22
N MET A 330 5.34 -18.70 -4.29
CA MET A 330 6.34 -18.86 -3.23
C MET A 330 5.85 -18.35 -1.86
N TYR A 331 4.90 -17.41 -1.84
CA TYR A 331 4.27 -16.93 -0.61
C TYR A 331 3.43 -18.00 0.11
N ALA A 332 3.11 -19.13 -0.55
CA ALA A 332 2.46 -20.28 0.06
C ALA A 332 3.28 -20.89 1.19
N PHE A 333 4.63 -20.87 1.13
CA PHE A 333 5.48 -21.33 2.24
C PHE A 333 5.17 -20.63 3.55
N ARG A 334 4.89 -19.33 3.49
CA ARG A 334 4.48 -18.55 4.66
C ARG A 334 3.10 -18.97 5.17
N HIS A 335 2.15 -19.21 4.27
CA HIS A 335 0.83 -19.70 4.68
C HIS A 335 0.94 -21.08 5.34
N SER A 336 1.70 -22.00 4.75
CA SER A 336 2.00 -23.31 5.32
C SER A 336 2.70 -23.24 6.66
N SER A 337 3.73 -22.41 6.80
CA SER A 337 4.48 -22.27 8.07
C SER A 337 3.59 -21.76 9.22
N ILE A 338 2.72 -20.77 8.94
CA ILE A 338 1.74 -20.29 9.92
C ILE A 338 0.79 -21.40 10.34
N VAL A 339 0.20 -22.11 9.36
CA VAL A 339 -0.78 -23.17 9.64
C VAL A 339 -0.12 -24.36 10.36
N ARG A 340 1.09 -24.74 9.98
CA ARG A 340 1.88 -25.78 10.65
C ARG A 340 2.14 -25.41 12.11
N GLY A 341 2.59 -24.19 12.38
CA GLY A 341 2.80 -23.70 13.74
C GLY A 341 1.52 -23.75 14.59
N LEU A 342 0.39 -23.30 14.05
CA LEU A 342 -0.91 -23.36 14.73
C LEU A 342 -1.34 -24.81 15.00
N ARG A 343 -1.25 -25.70 14.00
CA ARG A 343 -1.58 -27.13 14.13
C ARG A 343 -0.72 -27.86 15.17
N HIS A 344 0.52 -27.44 15.37
CA HIS A 344 1.38 -27.95 16.45
C HIS A 344 1.15 -27.28 17.81
N GLY A 345 0.09 -26.46 17.94
CA GLY A 345 -0.28 -25.84 19.21
C GLY A 345 0.61 -24.68 19.65
N LEU A 346 1.39 -24.09 18.73
CA LEU A 346 2.17 -22.90 19.08
C LEU A 346 1.24 -21.74 19.42
N PRO A 347 1.52 -20.96 20.50
CA PRO A 347 0.70 -19.81 20.85
C PRO A 347 0.58 -18.83 19.68
N VAL A 348 -0.63 -18.31 19.43
CA VAL A 348 -0.91 -17.38 18.32
C VAL A 348 0.06 -16.19 18.32
N ARG A 349 0.41 -15.66 19.50
CA ARG A 349 1.39 -14.58 19.66
C ARG A 349 2.79 -14.97 19.19
N LEU A 350 3.23 -16.20 19.45
CA LEU A 350 4.53 -16.71 19.00
C LEU A 350 4.53 -16.87 17.47
N VAL A 351 3.49 -17.48 16.91
CA VAL A 351 3.33 -17.62 15.45
C VAL A 351 3.34 -16.24 14.78
N ALA A 352 2.63 -15.26 15.36
CA ALA A 352 2.60 -13.89 14.86
C ALA A 352 3.99 -13.22 14.89
N ALA A 353 4.76 -13.42 15.98
CA ALA A 353 6.11 -12.89 16.12
C ALA A 353 7.09 -13.49 15.09
N LEU A 354 7.11 -14.82 14.96
CA LEU A 354 7.96 -15.54 13.99
C LEU A 354 7.72 -15.09 12.55
N HIS A 355 6.48 -14.72 12.23
CA HIS A 355 6.09 -14.31 10.90
C HIS A 355 6.04 -12.78 10.72
N ASP A 356 6.44 -11.97 11.71
CA ASP A 356 6.33 -10.51 11.66
C ASP A 356 4.93 -10.03 11.22
N THR A 357 3.91 -10.47 11.94
CA THR A 357 2.51 -10.07 11.79
C THR A 357 1.87 -9.84 13.16
N SER A 358 0.61 -9.40 13.23
CA SER A 358 -0.14 -9.28 14.49
C SER A 358 -1.00 -10.52 14.75
N SER A 359 -1.33 -10.78 16.01
CA SER A 359 -2.31 -11.81 16.40
C SER A 359 -3.66 -11.58 15.75
N GLU A 360 -4.12 -10.33 15.70
CA GLU A 360 -5.36 -9.93 15.00
C GLU A 360 -5.36 -10.36 13.53
N MET A 361 -4.21 -10.24 12.85
CA MET A 361 -4.06 -10.69 11.46
C MET A 361 -4.05 -12.22 11.38
N ILE A 362 -3.49 -12.93 12.36
CA ILE A 362 -3.57 -14.40 12.40
C ILE A 362 -5.02 -14.84 12.60
N GLU A 363 -5.70 -14.31 13.60
CA GLU A 363 -7.10 -14.62 13.91
C GLU A 363 -8.02 -14.31 12.73
N ARG A 364 -7.88 -13.13 12.11
CA ARG A 364 -8.71 -12.74 10.97
C ARG A 364 -8.59 -13.68 9.76
N PHE A 365 -7.39 -14.22 9.51
CA PHE A 365 -7.10 -14.92 8.27
C PHE A 365 -6.91 -16.43 8.43
N TYR A 366 -6.67 -16.93 9.63
CA TYR A 366 -6.35 -18.33 9.91
C TYR A 366 -7.19 -18.92 11.05
N SER A 367 -8.25 -18.24 11.50
CA SER A 367 -9.14 -18.70 12.58
C SER A 367 -9.60 -20.14 12.43
N ALA A 368 -9.96 -20.57 11.21
CA ALA A 368 -10.36 -21.96 10.96
C ALA A 368 -9.30 -22.97 11.43
N HIS A 369 -8.03 -22.71 11.14
CA HIS A 369 -6.93 -23.58 11.57
C HIS A 369 -6.55 -23.42 13.04
N VAL A 370 -6.92 -22.29 13.67
CA VAL A 370 -6.80 -22.13 15.13
C VAL A 370 -7.80 -23.07 15.80
N VAL A 371 -9.05 -23.08 15.36
CA VAL A 371 -10.11 -23.93 15.94
C VAL A 371 -9.75 -25.41 15.84
N ASP A 372 -9.39 -25.89 14.64
CA ASP A 372 -9.00 -27.29 14.42
C ASP A 372 -7.85 -27.73 15.35
N ALA A 373 -6.83 -26.88 15.50
CA ALA A 373 -5.67 -27.17 16.35
C ALA A 373 -6.03 -27.16 17.84
N THR A 374 -6.90 -26.25 18.26
CA THR A 374 -7.35 -26.15 19.64
C THR A 374 -8.27 -27.30 20.04
N GLU A 375 -8.94 -27.98 19.11
CA GLU A 375 -9.80 -29.13 19.41
C GLU A 375 -8.99 -30.27 20.05
N GLU A 376 -7.84 -30.63 19.47
CA GLU A 376 -6.96 -31.68 20.00
C GLU A 376 -6.40 -31.31 21.38
N ILE A 377 -6.02 -30.05 21.57
CA ILE A 377 -5.55 -29.54 22.87
C ILE A 377 -6.69 -29.57 23.89
N SER A 378 -7.89 -29.15 23.49
CA SER A 378 -9.08 -29.14 24.34
C SER A 378 -9.48 -30.55 24.74
N ARG A 379 -9.33 -31.54 23.84
CA ARG A 379 -9.60 -32.95 24.12
C ARG A 379 -8.75 -33.47 25.28
N ARG A 380 -7.50 -33.00 25.42
CA ARG A 380 -6.62 -33.36 26.55
C ARG A 380 -7.06 -32.73 27.88
N SER A 381 -7.85 -31.66 27.86
CA SER A 381 -8.38 -31.03 29.07
C SER A 381 -9.81 -31.46 29.40
N VAL A 382 -10.42 -32.35 28.60
CA VAL A 382 -11.73 -32.92 28.92
C VAL A 382 -11.57 -33.89 30.09
N LEU A 383 -12.50 -33.81 31.05
CA LEU A 383 -12.54 -34.69 32.21
C LEU A 383 -12.84 -36.13 31.77
N SER A 384 -11.91 -37.06 32.05
CA SER A 384 -12.15 -38.50 31.89
C SER A 384 -13.14 -38.98 32.95
N LEU A 385 -14.19 -39.69 32.53
CA LEU A 385 -15.14 -40.36 33.42
C LEU A 385 -14.77 -41.82 33.70
N THR A 386 -13.61 -42.27 33.20
CA THR A 386 -13.01 -43.57 33.52
C THR A 386 -11.77 -43.41 34.37
#